data_AF-A0A5N7SMQ2-F1
#
_entry.id   AF-A0A5N7SMQ2-F1
#
_cell.length_a   1.000
_cell.length_b   1.000
_cell.length_c   1.000
_cell.angle_alpha   90.00
_cell.angle_beta   90.00
_cell.angle_gamma   90.00
#
_symmetry.space_group_name_H-M   'P 1'
#
loop_
_entity.id
_entity.type
_entity.pdbx_description
1 polymer ?
#
loop_
_entity_poly.entity_id
_entity_poly.type
_entity_poly.pdbx_seq_one_letter_code
_entity_poly.pdbx_strand_id
1 'polypeptide(L)'
;MKPSYSKSNLEPIVVTQLSAAKLQVQFNEPMESMYYAAGMSYVVEGGTMKVVVDRCPISGQCTTMLRRDVKPGPAGPARQEIPLMAPRVVMLFADGETQIFP
;
A
#
# COMPACT_ATOMS: atom_id res chain seq x y z
N MET A 1 -2.00 10.24 7.96
CA MET A 1 -1.99 8.82 7.55
C MET A 1 -1.97 7.95 8.80
N LYS A 2 -2.74 6.86 8.86
CA LYS A 2 -2.80 5.97 10.04
C LYS A 2 -2.71 4.50 9.60
N PRO A 3 -1.53 3.86 9.67
CA PRO A 3 -1.39 2.47 9.28
C PRO A 3 -2.16 1.56 10.23
N SER A 4 -2.86 0.57 9.67
CA SER A 4 -3.66 -0.40 10.44
C SER A 4 -3.08 -1.81 10.41
N TYR A 5 -2.31 -2.14 9.38
CA TYR A 5 -1.66 -3.43 9.24
C TYR A 5 -0.24 -3.39 9.79
N SER A 6 0.15 -4.40 10.57
CA SER A 6 1.56 -4.65 10.88
C SER A 6 2.31 -5.08 9.62
N LYS A 7 3.64 -5.03 9.70
CA LYS A 7 4.52 -5.49 8.61
C LYS A 7 4.25 -6.95 8.24
N SER A 8 4.14 -7.82 9.24
CA SER A 8 3.90 -9.25 9.04
C SER A 8 2.59 -9.58 8.31
N ASN A 9 1.57 -8.72 8.38
CA ASN A 9 0.31 -8.94 7.68
C ASN A 9 0.45 -8.75 6.17
N LEU A 10 1.34 -7.86 5.73
CA LEU A 10 1.49 -7.44 4.35
C LEU A 10 2.68 -8.11 3.65
N GLU A 11 3.59 -8.73 4.40
CA GLU A 11 4.74 -9.42 3.82
C GLU A 11 4.34 -10.67 3.01
N PRO A 12 5.08 -10.97 1.93
CA PRO A 12 6.25 -10.25 1.43
C PRO A 12 5.87 -8.96 0.67
N ILE A 13 6.65 -7.89 0.90
CA ILE A 13 6.57 -6.65 0.11
C ILE A 13 7.56 -6.73 -1.04
N VAL A 14 7.08 -6.63 -2.27
CA VAL A 14 7.92 -6.60 -3.48
C VAL A 14 7.64 -5.32 -4.25
N VAL A 15 8.69 -4.55 -4.53
CA VAL A 15 8.58 -3.31 -5.30
C VAL A 15 9.24 -3.48 -6.65
N THR A 16 8.51 -3.13 -7.71
CA THR A 16 9.02 -3.09 -9.08
C THR A 16 8.87 -1.68 -9.63
N GLN A 17 9.95 -1.10 -10.13
CA GLN A 17 9.87 0.17 -10.84
C GLN A 17 9.33 -0.07 -12.26
N LEU A 18 8.14 0.47 -12.54
CA LEU A 18 7.52 0.34 -13.87
C LEU A 18 8.04 1.42 -14.84
N SER A 19 8.37 2.60 -14.32
CA SER A 19 8.94 3.71 -15.09
C SER A 19 9.62 4.72 -14.16
N ALA A 20 10.21 5.78 -14.72
CA ALA A 20 10.76 6.90 -13.96
C ALA A 20 9.75 7.58 -13.02
N ALA A 21 8.44 7.44 -13.26
CA ALA A 21 7.38 8.10 -12.49
C ALA A 21 6.40 7.13 -11.80
N LYS A 22 6.66 5.81 -11.82
CA LYS A 22 5.73 4.81 -11.26
C LYS A 22 6.44 3.62 -10.62
N LEU A 23 5.92 3.19 -9.49
CA LEU A 23 6.23 1.91 -8.85
C LEU A 23 4.99 1.01 -8.83
N GLN A 24 5.21 -0.29 -8.91
CA GLN A 24 4.26 -1.32 -8.50
C GLN A 24 4.71 -1.89 -7.16
N VAL A 25 3.82 -1.83 -6.18
CA VAL A 25 4.00 -2.45 -4.86
C VAL A 25 3.11 -3.68 -4.81
N GLN A 26 3.72 -4.84 -4.60
CA GLN A 26 3.04 -6.09 -4.37
C GLN A 26 3.12 -6.45 -2.87
N PHE A 27 2.01 -6.89 -2.30
CA PHE A 27 1.91 -7.26 -0.88
C PHE A 27 0.88 -8.37 -0.66
N ASN A 28 0.98 -9.09 0.45
CA ASN A 28 -0.02 -10.07 0.85
C ASN A 28 -1.32 -9.35 1.24
N GLU A 29 -2.47 -9.84 0.74
CA GLU A 29 -3.77 -9.30 1.11
C GLU A 29 -4.30 -10.00 2.37
N PRO A 30 -4.42 -9.28 3.51
CA PRO A 30 -4.95 -9.88 4.73
C PRO A 30 -6.43 -10.21 4.55
N MET A 31 -6.83 -11.43 4.91
CA MET A 31 -8.25 -11.80 4.95
C MET A 31 -8.91 -11.20 6.17
N GLU A 32 -9.98 -10.43 5.95
CA GLU A 32 -10.74 -9.77 7.00
C GLU A 32 -12.24 -9.89 6.76
N SER A 33 -13.03 -9.95 7.83
CA SER A 33 -14.48 -10.13 7.75
C SER A 33 -15.27 -8.82 7.64
N MET A 34 -14.74 -7.74 8.21
CA MET A 34 -15.41 -6.43 8.28
C MET A 34 -14.66 -5.31 7.55
N TYR A 35 -13.46 -5.62 7.03
CA TYR A 35 -12.57 -4.66 6.41
C TYR A 35 -11.88 -5.29 5.20
N TYR A 36 -11.17 -4.48 4.43
CA TYR A 36 -10.33 -4.93 3.33
C TYR A 36 -9.20 -3.93 3.07
N ALA A 37 -8.11 -4.42 2.45
CA ALA A 37 -7.00 -3.61 1.99
C ALA A 37 -7.41 -2.84 0.72
N ALA A 38 -7.86 -1.59 0.90
CA ALA A 38 -8.61 -0.87 -0.13
C ALA A 38 -7.75 -0.22 -1.21
N GLY A 39 -6.46 -0.06 -0.95
CA GLY A 39 -5.59 0.78 -1.75
C GLY A 39 -4.45 1.33 -0.93
N MET A 40 -3.83 2.38 -1.45
CA MET A 40 -2.75 3.08 -0.76
C MET A 40 -2.98 4.58 -0.71
N SER A 41 -2.60 5.18 0.40
CA SER A 41 -2.44 6.62 0.52
C SER A 41 -0.98 6.97 0.68
N TYR A 42 -0.62 8.19 0.30
CA TYR A 42 0.75 8.65 0.41
C TYR A 42 0.83 10.13 0.77
N VAL A 43 1.99 10.54 1.25
CA VAL A 43 2.37 11.94 1.43
C VAL A 43 3.84 12.10 1.05
N VAL A 44 4.21 13.25 0.50
CA VAL A 44 5.61 13.57 0.15
C VAL A 44 6.11 14.65 1.10
N GLU A 45 7.15 14.34 1.87
CA GLU A 45 7.73 15.24 2.86
C GLU A 45 9.26 15.07 2.88
N GLY A 46 10.00 16.18 2.81
CA GLY A 46 11.47 16.16 2.97
C GLY A 46 12.20 15.22 2.00
N GLY A 47 11.74 15.13 0.74
CA GLY A 47 12.35 14.24 -0.26
C GLY A 47 12.07 12.74 -0.04
N THR A 48 11.11 12.40 0.82
CA THR A 48 10.64 11.03 1.04
C THR A 48 9.15 10.94 0.78
N MET A 49 8.73 9.96 -0.01
CA MET A 49 7.34 9.60 -0.17
C MET A 49 7.00 8.52 0.86
N LYS A 50 6.14 8.84 1.82
CA LYS A 50 5.62 7.87 2.78
C LYS A 50 4.33 7.29 2.23
N VAL A 51 4.19 5.97 2.24
CA VAL A 51 3.02 5.26 1.73
C VAL A 51 2.42 4.36 2.80
N VAL A 52 1.12 4.13 2.74
CA VAL A 52 0.41 3.25 3.66
C VAL A 52 -0.64 2.45 2.90
N VAL A 53 -0.83 1.17 3.25
CA VAL A 53 -1.99 0.40 2.79
C VAL A 53 -3.18 0.77 3.67
N ASP A 54 -4.23 1.30 3.06
CA ASP A 54 -5.43 1.72 3.77
C ASP A 54 -6.35 0.53 4.02
N ARG A 55 -6.83 0.43 5.26
CA ARG A 55 -7.86 -0.52 5.68
C ARG A 55 -9.20 0.19 5.70
N CYS A 56 -10.11 -0.20 4.82
CA CYS A 56 -11.46 0.36 4.78
C CYS A 56 -12.50 -0.66 5.27
N PRO A 57 -13.60 -0.21 5.89
CA PRO A 57 -14.71 -1.09 6.23
C PRO A 57 -15.43 -1.57 4.96
N ILE A 58 -15.95 -2.80 4.97
CA ILE A 58 -16.77 -3.33 3.86
C ILE A 58 -18.07 -2.57 3.67
N SER A 59 -18.58 -1.96 4.74
CA SER A 59 -19.77 -1.12 4.75
C SER A 59 -19.41 0.28 5.21
N GLY A 60 -19.80 1.29 4.42
CA GLY A 60 -19.53 2.69 4.70
C GLY A 60 -18.53 3.33 3.74
N GLN A 61 -18.02 4.49 4.13
CA GLN A 61 -17.12 5.29 3.30
C GLN A 61 -15.68 4.77 3.39
N CYS A 62 -15.00 4.74 2.25
CA CYS A 62 -13.58 4.43 2.14
C CYS A 62 -12.85 5.62 1.51
N THR A 63 -11.85 6.16 2.22
CA THR A 63 -11.15 7.41 1.86
C THR A 63 -9.71 7.16 1.40
N THR A 64 -9.44 6.03 0.74
CA THR A 64 -8.11 5.74 0.19
C THR A 64 -7.82 6.62 -1.02
N MET A 65 -6.59 7.15 -1.14
CA MET A 65 -6.21 8.02 -2.26
C MET A 65 -6.07 7.25 -3.57
N LEU A 66 -5.35 6.13 -3.54
CA LEU A 66 -5.13 5.25 -4.69
C LEU A 66 -5.91 3.98 -4.46
N ARG A 67 -7.14 3.95 -4.95
CA ARG A 67 -7.99 2.78 -4.84
C ARG A 67 -7.38 1.61 -5.61
N ARG A 68 -7.34 0.44 -4.98
CA ARG A 68 -6.85 -0.78 -5.62
C ARG A 68 -7.83 -1.26 -6.68
N ASP A 69 -7.30 -1.72 -7.80
CA ASP A 69 -8.06 -2.49 -8.78
C ASP A 69 -8.16 -3.95 -8.31
N VAL A 70 -9.34 -4.36 -7.87
CA VAL A 70 -9.60 -5.73 -7.38
C VAL A 70 -10.14 -6.54 -8.55
N LYS A 71 -9.29 -7.40 -9.13
CA LYS A 71 -9.69 -8.29 -10.22
C LYS A 71 -10.24 -9.61 -9.67
N PRO A 72 -11.42 -10.06 -10.14
CA PRO A 72 -11.93 -11.39 -9.80
C PRO A 72 -10.94 -12.48 -10.19
N GLY A 73 -10.70 -13.44 -9.30
CA GLY A 73 -9.75 -14.52 -9.54
C GLY A 73 -9.37 -15.28 -8.26
N PRO A 74 -8.50 -16.30 -8.38
CA PRO A 74 -7.95 -16.98 -7.22
C PRO A 74 -7.19 -15.99 -6.32
N ALA A 75 -7.20 -16.26 -5.02
CA ALA A 75 -6.45 -15.47 -4.05
C ALA A 75 -4.98 -15.39 -4.46
N GLY A 76 -4.45 -14.17 -4.51
CA GLY A 76 -3.08 -13.88 -4.89
C GLY A 76 -2.63 -12.58 -4.25
N PRO A 77 -1.34 -12.27 -4.31
CA PRO A 77 -0.83 -11.04 -3.72
C PRO A 77 -1.47 -9.83 -4.42
N ALA A 78 -1.85 -8.84 -3.61
CA ALA A 78 -2.36 -7.58 -4.09
C ALA A 78 -1.24 -6.81 -4.82
N ARG A 79 -1.59 -6.11 -5.90
CA ARG A 79 -0.69 -5.23 -6.63
C ARG A 79 -1.29 -3.84 -6.68
N GLN A 80 -0.50 -2.84 -6.33
CA GLN A 80 -0.88 -1.44 -6.37
C GLN A 80 0.15 -0.65 -7.17
N GLU A 81 -0.30 0.10 -8.16
CA GLU A 81 0.54 1.14 -8.78
C GLU A 81 0.48 2.41 -7.94
N ILE A 82 1.65 3.00 -7.68
CA ILE A 82 1.80 4.30 -7.03
C ILE A 82 2.68 5.22 -7.89
N PRO A 83 2.45 6.55 -7.87
CA PRO A 83 3.37 7.47 -8.52
C PRO A 83 4.70 7.50 -7.76
N LEU A 84 5.82 7.66 -8.46
CA LEU A 84 7.12 7.88 -7.85
C LEU A 84 7.40 9.38 -7.81
N MET A 85 7.12 10.02 -6.67
CA MET A 85 7.19 11.49 -6.52
C MET A 85 8.31 11.98 -5.62
N ALA A 86 9.13 11.06 -5.11
CA ALA A 86 10.32 11.33 -4.35
C ALA A 86 11.34 10.23 -4.63
N PRO A 87 12.66 10.50 -4.49
CA PRO A 87 13.67 9.47 -4.67
C PRO A 87 13.43 8.32 -3.68
N ARG A 88 13.26 8.64 -2.39
CA ARG A 88 13.06 7.63 -1.36
C ARG A 88 11.59 7.31 -1.13
N VAL A 89 11.24 6.03 -1.02
CA VAL A 89 9.89 5.59 -0.62
C VAL A 89 9.93 4.74 0.65
N VAL A 90 9.15 5.13 1.65
CA VAL A 90 9.00 4.43 2.93
C VAL A 90 7.56 3.96 3.09
N MET A 91 7.37 2.70 3.42
CA MET A 91 6.08 2.14 3.76
C MET A 91 5.86 2.18 5.27
N LEU A 92 4.71 2.69 5.69
CA LEU A 92 4.29 2.75 7.09
C LEU A 92 3.42 1.54 7.44
N PHE A 93 3.68 0.98 8.60
CA PHE A 93 2.97 -0.14 9.23
C PHE A 93 2.52 0.26 10.64
N ALA A 94 1.60 -0.50 11.22
CA ALA A 94 1.10 -0.26 12.56
C ALA A 94 2.20 -0.42 13.63
N ASP A 95 3.23 -1.21 13.32
CA ASP A 95 4.35 -1.59 14.18
C ASP A 95 5.70 -0.95 13.75
N GLY A 96 5.70 -0.05 12.77
CA GLY A 96 6.91 0.67 12.36
C GLY A 96 6.88 1.15 10.91
N GLU A 97 8.06 1.38 10.34
CA GLU A 97 8.22 1.77 8.94
C GLU A 97 9.37 1.00 8.28
N THR A 98 9.33 0.84 6.97
CA THR A 98 10.42 0.22 6.20
C THR A 98 10.61 0.94 4.89
N GLN A 99 11.86 1.21 4.52
CA GLN A 99 12.18 1.71 3.19
C GLN A 99 11.95 0.60 2.15
N ILE A 100 11.13 0.89 1.15
CA ILE A 100 10.74 -0.06 0.11
C ILE A 100 11.31 0.31 -1.27
N PHE A 101 11.80 1.55 -1.44
CA PHE A 101 12.46 2.01 -2.65
C PHE A 101 13.57 3.04 -2.31
N PRO A 102 14.76 2.99 -2.96
CA PRO A 102 15.89 3.87 -2.70
C PRO A 102 15.69 5.32 -3.15
#